data_AF-A0A7J4L6G5-F1
#
_entry.id   AF-A0A7J4L6G5-F1
#
_cell.length_a   1.000
_cell.length_b   1.000
_cell.length_c   1.000
_cell.angle_alpha   90.00
_cell.angle_beta   90.00
_cell.angle_gamma   90.00
#
_symmetry.space_group_name_H-M   'P 1'
#
loop_
_entity.id
_entity.type
_entity.pdbx_description
1 polymer ?
#
loop_
_entity_poly.entity_id
_entity_poly.type
_entity_poly.pdbx_seq_one_letter_code
_entity_poly.pdbx_strand_id
1 'polypeptide(L)'
;MPVPIEDRLAEKGWSRDEIMKAANILHGKDDPGKIYFQKQMNPVVYWLTLIISIVANMVVSVVLIPFLLTVKDALTLYFIIGLLALTFGFFFNLLLTDIENVDPKHHVIAGVFIPALAVINIFIVINVTSVLDKVLLGGQLTQNAFVIAIVYVVAFIAPYLVNKIIDRMQTRKTAQTL
;
A
#
# COMPACT_ATOMS: atom_id res chain seq x y z
N MET A 1 16.38 32.94 -23.31
CA MET A 1 16.75 31.66 -22.67
C MET A 1 17.41 31.99 -21.34
N PRO A 2 17.12 31.29 -20.23
CA PRO A 2 17.82 31.52 -18.98
C PRO A 2 19.32 31.27 -19.20
N VAL A 3 20.15 32.19 -18.70
CA VAL A 3 21.60 32.11 -18.83
C VAL A 3 22.11 30.84 -18.11
N PRO A 4 23.01 30.04 -18.73
CA PRO A 4 23.62 28.87 -18.10
C PRO A 4 24.18 29.19 -16.70
N ILE A 5 24.08 28.24 -15.78
CA ILE A 5 24.49 28.45 -14.38
C ILE A 5 26.00 28.74 -14.30
N GLU A 6 26.75 28.16 -15.21
CA GLU A 6 28.19 28.28 -15.40
C GLU A 6 28.59 29.74 -15.65
N ASP A 7 27.86 30.45 -16.51
CA ASP A 7 28.14 31.84 -16.86
C ASP A 7 27.87 32.78 -15.68
N ARG A 8 26.81 32.53 -14.91
CA ARG A 8 26.49 33.31 -13.69
C ARG A 8 27.48 33.08 -12.56
N LEU A 9 28.10 31.91 -12.50
CA LEU A 9 29.14 31.61 -11.51
C LEU A 9 30.49 32.22 -11.94
N ALA A 10 30.78 32.23 -13.25
CA ALA A 10 31.93 32.92 -13.80
C ALA A 10 31.88 34.44 -13.56
N GLU A 11 30.71 35.07 -13.75
CA GLU A 11 30.49 36.49 -13.44
C GLU A 11 30.70 36.84 -11.95
N LYS A 12 30.53 35.85 -11.06
CA LYS A 12 30.77 36.01 -9.61
C LYS A 12 32.22 35.77 -9.19
N GLY A 13 33.12 35.57 -10.15
CA GLY A 13 34.55 35.39 -9.89
C GLY A 13 34.93 34.01 -9.38
N TRP A 14 34.08 33.00 -9.57
CA TRP A 14 34.41 31.62 -9.20
C TRP A 14 35.47 31.07 -10.17
N SER A 15 36.37 30.25 -9.63
CA SER A 15 37.37 29.58 -10.46
C SER A 15 36.71 28.53 -11.36
N ARG A 16 37.28 28.28 -12.54
CA ARG A 16 36.76 27.26 -13.47
C ARG A 16 36.65 25.88 -12.84
N ASP A 17 37.57 25.53 -11.94
CA ASP A 17 37.56 24.26 -11.22
C ASP A 17 36.40 24.16 -10.23
N GLU A 18 36.06 25.25 -9.54
CA GLU A 18 34.88 25.32 -8.67
C GLU A 18 33.57 25.28 -9.46
N ILE A 19 33.52 25.94 -10.61
CA ILE A 19 32.36 25.92 -11.50
C ILE A 19 32.12 24.51 -12.03
N MET A 20 33.17 23.82 -12.51
CA MET A 20 33.06 22.43 -12.97
C MET A 20 32.66 21.48 -11.84
N LYS A 21 33.19 21.67 -10.64
CA LYS A 21 32.83 20.84 -9.47
C LYS A 21 31.38 21.08 -9.04
N ALA A 22 30.93 22.33 -9.02
CA ALA A 22 29.54 22.69 -8.71
C ALA A 22 28.58 22.17 -9.79
N ALA A 23 28.92 22.33 -11.07
CA ALA A 23 28.16 21.80 -12.18
C ALA A 23 28.09 20.26 -12.13
N ASN A 24 29.17 19.56 -11.77
CA ASN A 24 29.14 18.11 -11.56
C ASN A 24 28.33 17.69 -10.33
N ILE A 25 28.21 18.51 -9.29
CA ILE A 25 27.34 18.19 -8.14
C ILE A 25 25.87 18.45 -8.48
N LEU A 26 25.60 19.51 -9.26
CA LEU A 26 24.26 19.89 -9.71
C LEU A 26 23.72 18.93 -10.79
N HIS A 27 24.53 18.64 -11.81
CA HIS A 27 24.18 17.76 -12.93
C HIS A 27 24.60 16.30 -12.70
N GLY A 28 25.46 15.99 -11.73
CA GLY A 28 25.82 14.60 -11.37
C GLY A 28 24.69 13.83 -10.66
N LYS A 29 23.56 14.49 -10.40
CA LYS A 29 22.29 13.81 -10.10
C LYS A 29 21.63 13.21 -11.35
N ASP A 30 22.04 13.64 -12.54
CA ASP A 30 21.55 13.17 -13.84
C ASP A 30 22.49 12.14 -14.48
N ASP A 31 23.11 11.27 -13.66
CA ASP A 31 23.85 10.13 -14.18
C ASP A 31 22.91 9.26 -15.03
N PRO A 32 23.12 9.15 -16.35
CA PRO A 32 22.25 8.38 -17.23
C PRO A 32 22.09 6.93 -16.74
N GLY A 33 23.12 6.37 -16.10
CA GLY A 33 23.09 5.06 -15.47
C GLY A 33 22.08 4.98 -14.34
N LYS A 34 22.04 5.98 -13.44
CA LYS A 34 21.05 6.04 -12.34
C LYS A 34 19.63 6.30 -12.82
N ILE A 35 19.45 7.15 -13.85
CA ILE A 35 18.14 7.42 -14.44
C ILE A 35 17.59 6.16 -15.13
N TYR A 36 18.43 5.43 -15.86
CA TYR A 36 18.05 4.16 -16.49
C TYR A 36 17.75 3.07 -15.45
N PHE A 37 18.55 3.00 -14.37
CA PHE A 37 18.34 2.07 -13.27
C PHE A 37 17.04 2.36 -12.51
N GLN A 38 16.73 3.62 -12.22
CA GLN A 38 15.44 4.02 -11.65
C GLN A 38 14.28 3.62 -12.58
N LYS A 39 14.41 3.89 -13.88
CA LYS A 39 13.35 3.59 -14.85
C LYS A 39 13.10 2.09 -15.06
N GLN A 40 14.14 1.24 -14.96
CA GLN A 40 14.02 -0.22 -15.06
C GLN A 40 13.69 -0.91 -13.73
N MET A 41 14.06 -0.35 -12.58
CA MET A 41 13.68 -0.88 -11.28
C MET A 41 12.18 -0.70 -11.00
N ASN A 42 11.58 0.38 -11.50
CA ASN A 42 10.18 0.71 -11.21
C ASN A 42 9.19 -0.44 -11.52
N PRO A 43 9.23 -1.09 -12.70
CA PRO A 43 8.35 -2.23 -12.98
C PRO A 43 8.64 -3.46 -12.10
N VAL A 44 9.91 -3.78 -11.85
CA VAL A 44 10.28 -4.97 -11.07
C VAL A 44 9.85 -4.84 -9.62
N VAL A 45 10.11 -3.68 -9.01
CA VAL A 45 9.68 -3.35 -7.64
C VAL A 45 8.16 -3.34 -7.54
N TYR A 46 7.48 -2.81 -8.55
CA TYR A 46 6.01 -2.85 -8.65
C TYR A 46 5.49 -4.29 -8.58
N TRP A 47 5.96 -5.16 -9.48
CA TRP A 47 5.46 -6.54 -9.56
C TRP A 47 5.84 -7.37 -8.34
N LEU A 48 7.04 -7.21 -7.80
CA LEU A 48 7.45 -7.88 -6.57
C LEU A 48 6.58 -7.46 -5.40
N THR A 49 6.31 -6.16 -5.23
CA THR A 49 5.45 -5.68 -4.14
C THR A 49 4.02 -6.20 -4.29
N LEU A 50 3.51 -6.31 -5.51
CA LEU A 50 2.20 -6.90 -5.80
C LEU A 50 2.16 -8.40 -5.42
N ILE A 51 3.21 -9.17 -5.78
CA ILE A 51 3.33 -10.58 -5.39
C ILE A 51 3.41 -10.73 -3.86
N ILE A 52 4.27 -9.94 -3.22
CA ILE A 52 4.41 -9.91 -1.75
C ILE A 52 3.07 -9.59 -1.10
N SER A 53 2.31 -8.66 -1.68
CA SER A 53 0.97 -8.31 -1.20
C SER A 53 -0.01 -9.49 -1.26
N ILE A 54 0.00 -10.26 -2.36
CA ILE A 54 -0.83 -11.47 -2.49
C ILE A 54 -0.43 -12.51 -1.44
N VAL A 55 0.87 -12.75 -1.26
CA VAL A 55 1.37 -13.72 -0.27
C VAL A 55 1.02 -13.28 1.16
N ALA A 56 1.24 -12.00 1.48
CA ALA A 56 0.88 -11.42 2.76
C ALA A 56 -0.62 -11.60 3.04
N ASN A 57 -1.49 -11.42 2.04
CA ASN A 57 -2.93 -11.63 2.19
C ASN A 57 -3.25 -13.08 2.63
N MET A 58 -2.61 -14.07 2.01
CA MET A 58 -2.79 -15.48 2.41
C MET A 58 -2.34 -15.72 3.86
N VAL A 59 -1.23 -15.13 4.28
CA VAL A 59 -0.74 -15.23 5.66
C VAL A 59 -1.77 -14.66 6.64
N VAL A 60 -2.39 -13.53 6.34
CA VAL A 60 -3.46 -12.93 7.17
C VAL A 60 -4.61 -13.91 7.37
N SER A 61 -5.06 -14.56 6.28
CA SER A 61 -6.15 -15.53 6.36
C SER A 61 -5.81 -16.69 7.30
N VAL A 62 -4.58 -17.20 7.23
CA VAL A 62 -4.13 -18.30 8.09
C VAL A 62 -4.04 -17.85 9.56
N VAL A 63 -3.53 -16.64 9.82
CA VAL A 63 -3.40 -16.08 11.17
C VAL A 63 -4.76 -15.86 11.83
N LEU A 64 -5.82 -15.58 11.07
CA LEU A 64 -7.19 -15.39 11.59
C LEU A 64 -7.84 -16.68 12.10
N ILE A 65 -7.51 -17.83 11.50
CA ILE A 65 -8.11 -19.13 11.83
C ILE A 65 -8.08 -19.47 13.33
N PRO A 66 -6.94 -19.43 14.04
CA PRO A 66 -6.90 -19.80 15.45
C PRO A 66 -7.83 -18.94 16.30
N PHE A 67 -7.97 -17.64 16.01
CA PHE A 67 -8.89 -16.76 16.74
C PHE A 67 -10.35 -17.14 16.51
N LEU A 68 -10.71 -17.50 15.28
CA LEU A 68 -12.06 -17.95 14.93
C LEU A 68 -12.46 -19.25 15.66
N LEU A 69 -11.50 -20.14 15.92
CA LEU A 69 -11.75 -21.43 16.58
C LEU A 69 -11.70 -21.34 18.11
N THR A 70 -10.90 -20.44 18.67
CA THR A 70 -10.66 -20.37 20.12
C THR A 70 -11.57 -19.39 20.84
N VAL A 71 -11.94 -18.27 20.21
CA VAL A 71 -12.71 -17.21 20.85
C VAL A 71 -14.21 -17.47 20.66
N LYS A 72 -14.89 -17.83 21.75
CA LYS A 72 -16.35 -18.09 21.74
C LYS A 72 -17.18 -16.81 21.85
N ASP A 73 -16.65 -15.79 22.51
CA ASP A 73 -17.33 -14.50 22.69
C ASP A 73 -17.34 -13.68 21.40
N ALA A 74 -18.54 -13.32 20.93
CA ALA A 74 -18.72 -12.64 19.65
C ALA A 74 -18.05 -11.26 19.62
N LEU A 75 -18.21 -10.47 20.68
CA LEU A 75 -17.69 -9.10 20.74
C LEU A 75 -16.17 -9.09 20.73
N THR A 76 -15.55 -9.95 21.53
CA THR A 76 -14.09 -10.12 21.59
C THR A 76 -13.55 -10.57 20.23
N LEU A 77 -14.23 -11.53 19.58
CA LEU A 77 -13.83 -12.00 18.27
C LEU A 77 -13.89 -10.87 17.22
N TYR A 78 -15.00 -10.12 17.16
CA TYR A 78 -15.15 -9.02 16.21
C TYR A 78 -14.13 -7.91 16.44
N PHE A 79 -13.81 -7.61 17.70
CA PHE A 79 -12.77 -6.65 18.05
C PHE A 79 -11.39 -7.10 17.56
N ILE A 80 -11.00 -8.36 17.81
CA ILE A 80 -9.72 -8.92 17.37
C ILE A 80 -9.63 -8.92 15.84
N ILE A 81 -10.68 -9.39 15.16
CA ILE A 81 -10.72 -9.43 13.69
C ILE A 81 -10.65 -8.02 13.12
N GLY A 82 -11.43 -7.08 13.67
CA GLY A 82 -11.42 -5.69 13.26
C GLY A 82 -10.04 -5.04 13.44
N LEU A 83 -9.40 -5.28 14.59
CA LEU A 83 -8.06 -4.75 14.87
C LEU A 83 -7.00 -5.32 13.92
N LEU A 84 -7.01 -6.63 13.68
CA LEU A 84 -6.11 -7.28 12.73
C LEU A 84 -6.35 -6.77 11.31
N ALA A 85 -7.60 -6.75 10.87
CA ALA A 85 -7.99 -6.27 9.56
C ALA A 85 -7.57 -4.81 9.34
N LEU A 86 -7.76 -3.95 10.34
CA LEU A 86 -7.35 -2.55 10.30
C LEU A 86 -5.82 -2.42 10.20
N THR A 87 -5.08 -3.21 10.99
CA THR A 87 -3.61 -3.21 10.98
C THR A 87 -3.06 -3.61 9.62
N PHE A 88 -3.57 -4.71 9.06
CA PHE A 88 -3.18 -5.15 7.73
C PHE A 88 -3.67 -4.18 6.65
N GLY A 89 -4.87 -3.63 6.76
CA GLY A 89 -5.39 -2.60 5.86
C GLY A 89 -4.47 -1.39 5.79
N PHE A 90 -3.91 -0.96 6.92
CA PHE A 90 -2.93 0.12 6.98
C PHE A 90 -1.62 -0.28 6.28
N PHE A 91 -1.11 -1.48 6.57
CA PHE A 91 0.09 -2.02 5.92
C PHE A 91 -0.05 -2.11 4.40
N PHE A 92 -1.16 -2.65 3.89
CA PHE A 92 -1.46 -2.72 2.46
C PHE A 92 -1.63 -1.33 1.84
N ASN A 93 -2.29 -0.41 2.55
CA ASN A 93 -2.40 0.96 2.08
C ASN A 93 -1.01 1.59 1.90
N LEU A 94 -0.11 1.45 2.87
CA LEU A 94 1.25 1.98 2.76
C LEU A 94 1.99 1.36 1.57
N LEU A 95 2.01 0.03 1.48
CA LEU A 95 2.65 -0.67 0.36
C LEU A 95 2.14 -0.19 -1.00
N LEU A 96 0.83 0.00 -1.13
CA LEU A 96 0.22 0.41 -2.39
C LEU A 96 0.40 1.89 -2.68
N THR A 97 0.43 2.74 -1.65
CA THR A 97 0.76 4.16 -1.81
C THR A 97 2.19 4.32 -2.31
N ASP A 98 3.12 3.52 -1.76
CA ASP A 98 4.51 3.51 -2.23
C ASP A 98 4.61 3.02 -3.68
N ILE A 99 3.85 1.99 -4.04
CA ILE A 99 3.75 1.53 -5.44
C ILE A 99 3.21 2.65 -6.36
N GLU A 100 2.16 3.35 -5.95
CA GLU A 100 1.54 4.41 -6.74
C GLU A 100 2.51 5.58 -6.99
N ASN A 101 3.33 5.93 -6.00
CA ASN A 101 4.34 6.98 -6.12
C ASN A 101 5.49 6.60 -7.09
N VAL A 102 5.71 5.30 -7.32
CA VAL A 102 6.74 4.80 -8.25
C VAL A 102 6.32 4.96 -9.71
N ASP A 103 5.04 4.81 -10.03
CA ASP A 103 4.50 5.08 -11.37
C ASP A 103 3.04 5.60 -11.32
N PRO A 104 2.82 6.91 -11.49
CA PRO A 104 1.50 7.53 -11.36
C PRO A 104 0.52 7.10 -12.47
N LYS A 105 0.96 6.40 -13.52
CA LYS A 105 0.00 5.84 -14.50
C LYS A 105 -0.85 4.70 -13.93
N HIS A 106 -0.46 4.14 -12.79
CA HIS A 106 -1.05 2.92 -12.23
C HIS A 106 -1.98 3.15 -11.03
N HIS A 107 -2.36 4.40 -10.69
CA HIS A 107 -3.27 4.72 -9.56
C HIS A 107 -4.64 4.00 -9.61
N VAL A 108 -5.09 3.57 -10.79
CA VAL A 108 -6.35 2.81 -10.92
C VAL A 108 -6.23 1.41 -10.30
N ILE A 109 -5.02 0.85 -10.27
CA ILE A 109 -4.79 -0.54 -9.86
C ILE A 109 -5.01 -0.70 -8.36
N ALA A 110 -4.48 0.17 -7.49
CA ALA A 110 -4.68 0.03 -6.05
C ALA A 110 -6.17 0.14 -5.65
N GLY A 111 -6.93 1.00 -6.34
CA GLY A 111 -8.36 1.20 -6.09
C GLY A 111 -9.22 -0.03 -6.35
N VAL A 112 -8.78 -0.92 -7.24
CA VAL A 112 -9.45 -2.21 -7.52
C VAL A 112 -8.80 -3.36 -6.74
N PHE A 113 -7.48 -3.31 -6.57
CA PHE A 113 -6.69 -4.36 -5.96
C PHE A 113 -6.98 -4.52 -4.45
N ILE A 114 -7.13 -3.42 -3.69
CA ILE A 114 -7.43 -3.49 -2.25
C ILE A 114 -8.80 -4.16 -1.99
N PRO A 115 -9.90 -3.72 -2.62
CA PRO A 115 -11.18 -4.42 -2.49
C PRO A 115 -11.11 -5.89 -2.93
N ALA A 116 -10.41 -6.20 -4.02
CA ALA A 116 -10.25 -7.56 -4.50
C ALA A 116 -9.52 -8.45 -3.48
N LEU A 117 -8.43 -7.95 -2.89
CA LEU A 117 -7.70 -8.62 -1.82
C LEU A 117 -8.59 -8.91 -0.61
N ALA A 118 -9.43 -7.95 -0.20
CA ALA A 118 -10.34 -8.14 0.92
C ALA A 118 -11.39 -9.23 0.65
N VAL A 119 -11.97 -9.24 -0.56
CA VAL A 119 -12.94 -10.26 -0.99
C VAL A 119 -12.32 -11.64 -1.07
N ILE A 120 -11.11 -11.77 -1.65
CA ILE A 120 -10.38 -13.03 -1.70
C ILE A 120 -10.09 -13.53 -0.28
N ASN A 121 -9.68 -12.64 0.63
CA ASN A 121 -9.38 -13.01 2.00
C ASN A 121 -10.62 -13.57 2.72
N ILE A 122 -11.77 -12.89 2.61
CA ILE A 122 -13.04 -13.41 3.13
C ILE A 122 -13.34 -14.79 2.57
N PHE A 123 -13.22 -14.95 1.24
CA PHE A 123 -13.56 -16.22 0.61
C PHE A 123 -12.71 -17.35 1.19
N ILE A 124 -11.40 -17.12 1.38
CA ILE A 124 -10.50 -18.08 2.02
C ILE A 124 -10.93 -18.34 3.46
N VAL A 125 -11.15 -17.29 4.26
CA VAL A 125 -11.52 -17.42 5.68
C VAL A 125 -12.83 -18.21 5.84
N ILE A 126 -13.88 -17.87 5.10
CA ILE A 126 -15.18 -18.56 5.18
C ILE A 126 -15.02 -20.04 4.82
N ASN A 127 -14.35 -20.35 3.70
CA ASN A 127 -14.22 -21.74 3.26
C ASN A 127 -13.35 -22.56 4.22
N VAL A 128 -12.22 -22.02 4.63
CA VAL A 128 -11.29 -22.71 5.53
C VAL A 128 -11.93 -22.91 6.90
N THR A 129 -12.54 -21.87 7.48
CA THR A 129 -13.24 -21.99 8.76
C THR A 129 -14.42 -22.95 8.68
N SER A 130 -15.18 -22.97 7.58
CA SER A 130 -16.29 -23.93 7.40
C SER A 130 -15.81 -25.38 7.33
N VAL A 131 -14.68 -25.64 6.67
CA VAL A 131 -14.08 -26.99 6.64
C VAL A 131 -13.56 -27.37 8.02
N LEU A 132 -12.84 -26.46 8.68
CA LEU A 132 -12.27 -26.71 10.00
C LEU A 132 -13.33 -26.89 11.08
N ASP A 133 -14.44 -26.14 11.04
CA ASP A 133 -15.55 -26.31 11.97
C ASP A 133 -16.17 -27.71 11.86
N LYS A 134 -16.38 -28.19 10.63
CA LYS A 134 -16.90 -29.55 10.39
C LYS A 134 -15.94 -30.64 10.86
N VAL A 135 -14.64 -30.45 10.65
CA VAL A 135 -13.62 -31.48 10.95
C VAL A 135 -13.18 -31.46 12.41
N LEU A 136 -13.03 -30.29 13.03
CA LEU A 136 -12.43 -30.13 14.36
C LEU A 136 -13.46 -29.89 15.47
N LEU A 137 -14.55 -29.17 15.17
CA LEU A 137 -15.51 -28.72 16.18
C LEU A 137 -16.90 -29.38 16.04
N GLY A 138 -17.11 -30.19 15.00
CA GLY A 138 -18.37 -30.87 14.76
C GLY A 138 -19.53 -29.94 14.40
N GLY A 139 -19.26 -28.77 13.83
CA GLY A 139 -20.31 -27.83 13.40
C GLY A 139 -20.83 -26.90 14.51
N GLN A 140 -20.03 -26.65 15.54
CA GLN A 140 -20.44 -25.85 16.70
C GLN A 140 -20.11 -24.36 16.59
N LEU A 141 -19.60 -23.88 15.45
CA LEU A 141 -19.41 -22.44 15.27
C LEU A 141 -20.76 -21.71 15.32
N THR A 142 -20.97 -20.97 16.40
CA THR A 142 -22.18 -20.17 16.63
C THR A 142 -22.10 -18.78 15.98
N GLN A 143 -20.93 -18.41 15.47
CA GLN A 143 -20.66 -17.08 14.95
C GLN A 143 -21.11 -16.95 13.50
N ASN A 144 -21.79 -15.86 13.17
CA ASN A 144 -22.24 -15.59 11.81
C ASN A 144 -21.05 -15.15 10.93
N ALA A 145 -20.64 -16.03 10.02
CA ALA A 145 -19.54 -15.81 9.08
C ALA A 145 -19.70 -14.54 8.23
N PHE A 146 -20.95 -14.16 7.91
CA PHE A 146 -21.24 -12.96 7.14
C PHE A 146 -20.92 -11.66 7.91
N VAL A 147 -21.21 -11.64 9.22
CA VAL A 147 -20.88 -10.49 10.08
C VAL A 147 -19.37 -10.32 10.20
N ILE A 148 -18.66 -11.43 10.41
CA ILE A 148 -17.19 -11.46 10.45
C ILE A 148 -16.61 -10.90 9.14
N ALA A 149 -17.14 -11.32 7.99
CA ALA A 149 -16.72 -10.82 6.69
C ALA A 149 -16.92 -9.31 6.53
N ILE A 150 -18.07 -8.79 6.94
CA ILE A 150 -18.35 -7.34 6.89
C ILE A 150 -17.38 -6.58 7.78
N VAL A 151 -17.21 -7.00 9.04
CA VAL A 151 -16.29 -6.35 9.99
C VAL A 151 -14.88 -6.32 9.43
N TYR A 152 -14.42 -7.46 8.89
CA TYR A 152 -13.11 -7.56 8.26
C TYR A 152 -12.95 -6.61 7.08
N VAL A 153 -13.88 -6.62 6.11
CA VAL A 153 -13.79 -5.76 4.91
C VAL A 153 -13.80 -4.29 5.25
N VAL A 154 -14.74 -3.88 6.11
CA VAL A 154 -14.87 -2.47 6.47
C VAL A 154 -13.60 -2.00 7.17
N ALA A 155 -13.10 -2.78 8.13
CA ALA A 155 -11.86 -2.44 8.84
C ALA A 155 -10.63 -2.45 7.92
N PHE A 156 -10.53 -3.42 6.99
CA PHE A 156 -9.40 -3.54 6.08
C PHE A 156 -9.36 -2.43 5.02
N ILE A 157 -10.52 -2.04 4.48
CA ILE A 157 -10.63 -1.01 3.44
C ILE A 157 -10.58 0.40 4.02
N ALA A 158 -10.97 0.59 5.29
CA ALA A 158 -11.07 1.90 5.92
C ALA A 158 -9.80 2.78 5.78
N PRO A 159 -8.57 2.30 6.05
CA PRO A 159 -7.36 3.11 5.91
C PRO A 159 -7.20 3.71 4.50
N TYR A 160 -7.47 2.91 3.47
CA TYR A 160 -7.38 3.36 2.09
C TYR A 160 -8.43 4.42 1.74
N LEU A 161 -9.68 4.20 2.17
CA LEU A 161 -10.74 5.17 1.94
C LEU A 161 -10.45 6.51 2.63
N VAL A 162 -9.99 6.46 3.88
CA VAL A 162 -9.64 7.66 4.66
C VAL A 162 -8.55 8.45 3.94
N ASN A 163 -7.45 7.80 3.55
CA ASN A 163 -6.35 8.47 2.86
C ASN A 163 -6.80 9.09 1.53
N LYS A 164 -7.57 8.34 0.72
CA LYS A 164 -8.08 8.84 -0.55
C LYS A 164 -9.05 10.03 -0.40
N ILE A 165 -9.83 10.07 0.67
CA ILE A 165 -10.70 11.22 0.98
C ILE A 165 -9.84 12.44 1.38
N ILE A 166 -8.81 12.24 2.21
CA ILE A 166 -7.89 13.31 2.62
C ILE A 166 -7.18 13.91 1.41
N ASP A 167 -6.63 13.07 0.54
CA ASP A 167 -5.91 13.53 -0.67
C ASP A 167 -6.83 14.37 -1.57
N ARG A 168 -8.07 13.90 -1.82
CA ARG A 168 -9.07 14.65 -2.59
C ARG A 168 -9.39 16.02 -1.99
N MET A 169 -9.45 16.13 -0.66
CA MET A 169 -9.70 17.40 0.01
C MET A 169 -8.53 18.38 -0.16
N GLN A 170 -7.29 17.87 -0.13
CA GLN A 170 -6.09 18.70 -0.31
C GLN A 170 -5.97 19.21 -1.75
N THR A 171 -6.16 18.34 -2.75
CA THR A 171 -6.09 18.76 -4.17
C THR A 171 -7.14 19.84 -4.49
N ARG A 172 -8.33 19.76 -3.89
CA ARG A 172 -9.39 20.77 -4.06
C ARG A 172 -9.01 22.14 -3.49
N LYS A 173 -8.31 22.19 -2.35
CA LYS A 173 -7.85 23.45 -1.75
C LYS A 173 -6.83 24.16 -2.64
N THR A 174 -5.85 23.43 -3.17
CA THR A 174 -4.80 24.00 -4.04
C THR A 174 -5.36 24.54 -5.36
N ALA A 175 -6.40 23.91 -5.91
CA ALA A 175 -7.05 24.35 -7.14
C ALA A 175 -7.91 25.62 -6.98
N GLN A 176 -8.29 26.00 -5.75
CA GLN A 176 -9.04 27.23 -5.47
C GLN A 176 -8.14 28.45 -5.17
N THR A 177 -6.85 28.23 -4.96
CA THR A 177 -5.85 29.27 -4.66
C THR A 177 -5.02 29.71 -5.88
N LEU A 178 -5.26 29.12 -7.04
CA LEU A 178 -4.66 29.49 -8.35
C LEU A 178 -5.71 30.19 -9.20
#